data_AF-A0A3B0PEE1-F1
#
_entry.id   AF-A0A3B0PEE1-F1
#
_cell.length_a   1.000
_cell.length_b   1.000
_cell.length_c   1.000
_cell.angle_alpha   90.00
_cell.angle_beta   90.00
_cell.angle_gamma   90.00
#
_symmetry.space_group_name_H-M   'P 1'
#
loop_
_entity.id
_entity.type
_entity.pdbx_description
1 polymer ?
#
loop_
_entity_poly.entity_id
_entity_poly.type
_entity_poly.pdbx_seq_one_letter_code
_entity_poly.pdbx_strand_id
1 'polypeptide(L)'
;MKKIRIFEAFSGIGAQNKSSKIVNLKNNDDRFEVVATCDWDVYATISYSFMHHNLTLNKAKKILNKFKLNNEEQINIFLSKYTLSTNSKYPILQIKRKSLNLKILLSASILISKNYCDIKKVDGQILDENKIDLLTYSFPCQGLSVANMGRDKGISAIDSSSHLVWEISRILKKTNNKPKYLLLENVKNLVNKYKLEYESW
;
A
#
# COMPACT_ATOMS: atom_id res chain seq x y z
N MET A 1 -3.74 -19.71 -18.10
CA MET A 1 -2.55 -18.87 -18.36
C MET A 1 -1.88 -18.51 -17.04
N LYS A 2 -0.59 -18.14 -17.03
CA LYS A 2 0.09 -17.71 -15.81
C LYS A 2 -0.46 -16.33 -15.37
N LYS A 3 -0.92 -16.21 -14.12
CA LYS A 3 -1.37 -14.92 -13.56
C LYS A 3 -0.20 -13.93 -13.48
N ILE A 4 -0.48 -12.66 -13.74
CA ILE A 4 0.36 -11.49 -13.44
C ILE A 4 0.06 -11.07 -12.02
N ARG A 5 1.04 -11.27 -11.14
CA ARG A 5 0.91 -11.02 -9.70
C ARG A 5 1.31 -9.58 -9.39
N ILE A 6 0.38 -8.82 -8.84
CA ILE A 6 0.49 -7.38 -8.61
C ILE A 6 0.80 -7.09 -7.14
N PHE A 7 1.79 -6.23 -6.91
CA PHE A 7 1.99 -5.55 -5.64
C PHE A 7 1.58 -4.08 -5.81
N GLU A 8 0.57 -3.64 -5.05
CA GLU A 8 0.18 -2.23 -4.97
C GLU A 8 0.91 -1.52 -3.81
N ALA A 9 1.97 -0.79 -4.11
CA ALA A 9 2.59 0.14 -3.16
C ALA A 9 1.81 1.48 -3.16
N PHE A 10 1.58 2.03 -1.97
CA PHE A 10 0.72 3.20 -1.76
C PHE A 10 -0.70 2.94 -2.28
N SER A 11 -1.28 1.80 -1.88
CA SER A 11 -2.49 1.25 -2.52
C SER A 11 -3.75 2.10 -2.33
N GLY A 12 -3.80 2.96 -1.30
CA GLY A 12 -5.00 3.70 -0.94
C GLY A 12 -6.20 2.77 -0.80
N ILE A 13 -7.28 3.09 -1.51
CA ILE A 13 -8.51 2.27 -1.56
C ILE A 13 -8.51 1.22 -2.69
N GLY A 14 -7.40 1.04 -3.41
CA GLY A 14 -7.21 -0.01 -4.42
C GLY A 14 -7.81 0.32 -5.78
N ALA A 15 -7.46 1.48 -6.34
CA ALA A 15 -7.86 1.84 -7.69
C ALA A 15 -7.29 0.88 -8.74
N GLN A 16 -6.04 0.43 -8.55
CA GLN A 16 -5.39 -0.51 -9.46
C GLN A 16 -6.00 -1.92 -9.36
N ASN A 17 -6.39 -2.39 -8.16
CA ASN A 17 -7.18 -3.62 -7.99
C ASN A 17 -8.55 -3.53 -8.67
N LYS A 18 -9.26 -2.39 -8.53
CA LYS A 18 -10.52 -2.19 -9.23
C LYS A 18 -10.32 -2.26 -10.75
N SER A 19 -9.28 -1.60 -11.25
CA SER A 19 -8.93 -1.60 -12.67
C SER A 19 -8.57 -3.00 -13.18
N SER A 20 -7.75 -3.75 -12.45
CA SER A 20 -7.35 -5.11 -12.84
C SER A 20 -8.56 -6.05 -12.95
N LYS A 21 -9.51 -5.96 -12.02
CA LYS A 21 -10.78 -6.71 -12.09
C LYS A 21 -11.60 -6.33 -13.32
N ILE A 22 -11.69 -5.04 -13.65
CA ILE A 22 -12.41 -4.56 -14.85
C ILE A 22 -11.74 -5.09 -16.12
N VAL A 23 -10.40 -5.04 -16.19
CA VAL A 23 -9.63 -5.56 -17.33
C VAL A 23 -9.81 -7.07 -17.47
N ASN A 24 -9.74 -7.83 -16.38
CA ASN A 24 -9.98 -9.27 -16.41
C ASN A 24 -11.38 -9.58 -16.96
N LEU A 25 -12.41 -8.89 -16.45
CA LEU A 25 -13.80 -9.08 -16.89
C LEU A 25 -14.00 -8.72 -18.36
N LYS A 26 -13.47 -7.57 -18.81
CA LYS A 26 -13.61 -7.12 -20.21
C LYS A 26 -12.96 -8.07 -21.20
N ASN A 27 -11.85 -8.70 -20.83
CA ASN A 27 -11.11 -9.60 -21.69
C ASN A 27 -11.50 -11.07 -21.50
N ASN A 28 -12.44 -11.38 -20.60
CA ASN A 28 -12.77 -12.74 -20.16
C ASN A 28 -11.51 -13.56 -19.81
N ASP A 29 -10.56 -12.92 -19.12
CA ASP A 29 -9.25 -13.49 -18.79
C ASP A 29 -8.86 -13.10 -17.36
N ASP A 30 -8.82 -14.07 -16.43
CA ASP A 30 -8.38 -13.84 -15.04
C ASP A 30 -6.85 -13.72 -14.93
N ARG A 31 -6.28 -12.81 -15.72
CA ARG A 31 -4.82 -12.65 -15.86
C ARG A 31 -4.21 -11.88 -14.70
N PHE A 32 -4.87 -10.84 -14.20
CA PHE A 32 -4.30 -9.96 -13.18
C PHE A 32 -4.80 -10.28 -11.78
N GLU A 33 -3.89 -10.41 -10.82
CA GLU A 33 -4.21 -10.70 -9.42
C GLU A 33 -3.37 -9.84 -8.48
N VAL A 34 -4.01 -9.05 -7.62
CA VAL A 34 -3.32 -8.36 -6.53
C VAL A 34 -3.04 -9.36 -5.41
N VAL A 35 -1.77 -9.51 -5.05
CA VAL A 35 -1.30 -10.51 -4.07
C VAL A 35 -0.67 -9.88 -2.83
N ALA A 36 -0.35 -8.58 -2.89
CA ALA A 36 0.22 -7.82 -1.79
C ALA A 36 -0.13 -6.33 -1.94
N THR A 37 -0.24 -5.64 -0.81
CA THR A 37 -0.44 -4.18 -0.76
C THR A 37 0.49 -3.53 0.25
N CYS A 38 0.68 -2.22 0.16
CA CYS A 38 1.42 -1.46 1.15
C CYS A 38 0.80 -0.07 1.30
N ASP A 39 0.03 0.12 2.36
CA ASP A 39 -0.50 1.43 2.75
C ASP A 39 -0.64 1.52 4.27
N TRP A 40 -0.11 2.60 4.84
CA TRP A 40 -0.10 2.82 6.27
C TRP A 40 -1.35 3.53 6.79
N ASP A 41 -2.20 4.08 5.90
CA ASP A 41 -3.40 4.77 6.33
C ASP A 41 -4.47 3.76 6.77
N VAL A 42 -4.90 3.90 8.02
CA VAL A 42 -5.84 2.99 8.68
C VAL A 42 -7.18 2.95 7.94
N TYR A 43 -7.69 4.11 7.52
CA TYR A 43 -9.00 4.18 6.91
C TYR A 43 -8.96 3.70 5.47
N ALA A 44 -7.91 4.07 4.71
CA ALA A 44 -7.69 3.54 3.37
C ALA A 44 -7.58 2.01 3.37
N THR A 45 -6.81 1.44 4.32
CA THR A 45 -6.64 -0.02 4.48
C THR A 45 -7.97 -0.74 4.75
N ILE A 46 -8.81 -0.18 5.63
CA ILE A 46 -10.14 -0.75 5.92
C ILE A 46 -11.06 -0.61 4.71
N SER A 47 -11.10 0.56 4.08
CA SER A 47 -11.91 0.83 2.88
C SER A 47 -11.51 -0.07 1.71
N TYR A 48 -10.21 -0.29 1.50
CA TYR A 48 -9.70 -1.25 0.53
C TYR A 48 -10.31 -2.63 0.76
N SER A 49 -10.24 -3.12 2.00
CA SER A 49 -10.75 -4.46 2.34
C SER A 49 -12.26 -4.56 2.26
N PHE A 50 -12.97 -3.48 2.56
CA PHE A 50 -14.41 -3.38 2.34
C PHE A 50 -14.74 -3.54 0.85
N MET A 51 -14.08 -2.77 -0.03
CA MET A 51 -14.34 -2.75 -1.47
C MET A 51 -13.91 -4.01 -2.20
N HIS A 52 -12.76 -4.58 -1.83
CA HIS A 52 -12.11 -5.65 -2.61
C HIS A 52 -12.25 -7.03 -2.00
N HIS A 53 -12.57 -7.10 -0.71
CA HIS A 53 -12.71 -8.34 0.03
C HIS A 53 -14.07 -8.47 0.74
N ASN A 54 -15.02 -7.57 0.51
CA ASN A 54 -16.34 -7.58 1.17
C ASN A 54 -16.23 -7.71 2.69
N LEU A 55 -15.28 -6.97 3.29
CA LEU A 55 -14.99 -7.07 4.71
C LEU A 55 -16.17 -6.51 5.53
N THR A 56 -16.69 -7.32 6.44
CA THR A 56 -17.65 -6.92 7.48
C THR A 56 -17.06 -7.21 8.85
N LEU A 57 -17.64 -6.66 9.93
CA LEU A 57 -17.16 -6.94 11.28
C LEU A 57 -17.20 -8.44 11.62
N ASN A 58 -18.25 -9.15 11.18
CA ASN A 58 -18.38 -10.60 11.37
C ASN A 58 -17.32 -11.37 10.58
N LYS A 59 -17.06 -10.96 9.33
CA LYS A 59 -15.99 -11.57 8.52
C LYS A 59 -14.61 -11.30 9.14
N ALA A 60 -14.38 -10.08 9.65
CA ALA A 60 -13.15 -9.71 10.33
C ALA A 60 -12.88 -10.60 11.55
N LYS A 61 -13.87 -10.77 12.44
CA LYS A 61 -13.75 -11.68 13.60
C LYS A 61 -13.40 -13.12 13.18
N LYS A 62 -14.05 -13.64 12.13
CA LYS A 62 -13.74 -14.97 11.58
C LYS A 62 -12.31 -15.08 11.05
N ILE A 63 -11.80 -14.05 10.38
CA ILE A 63 -10.41 -13.98 9.91
C ILE A 63 -9.48 -14.00 11.12
N LEU A 64 -9.67 -13.11 12.08
CA LEU A 64 -8.81 -13.02 13.26
C LEU A 64 -8.73 -14.34 14.05
N ASN A 65 -9.86 -15.04 14.20
CA ASN A 65 -9.89 -16.35 14.85
C ASN A 65 -8.98 -17.38 14.15
N LYS A 66 -8.94 -17.39 12.80
CA LYS A 66 -8.03 -18.27 12.04
C LYS A 66 -6.55 -17.97 12.30
N PHE A 67 -6.22 -16.71 12.59
CA PHE A 67 -4.88 -16.25 12.93
C PHE A 67 -4.59 -16.25 14.44
N LYS A 68 -5.47 -16.85 15.26
CA LYS A 68 -5.35 -16.90 16.73
C LYS A 68 -5.28 -15.51 17.38
N LEU A 69 -5.94 -14.51 16.80
CA LEU A 69 -6.10 -13.16 17.33
C LEU A 69 -7.50 -13.02 17.96
N ASN A 70 -7.71 -13.73 19.06
CA ASN A 70 -9.02 -13.98 19.65
C ASN A 70 -9.44 -12.93 20.69
N ASN A 71 -8.50 -12.11 21.17
CA ASN A 71 -8.76 -11.08 22.19
C ASN A 71 -8.04 -9.76 21.87
N GLU A 72 -8.41 -8.70 22.60
CA GLU A 72 -7.92 -7.35 22.37
C GLU A 72 -6.41 -7.20 22.61
N GLU A 73 -5.84 -7.92 23.58
CA GLU A 73 -4.42 -7.89 23.87
C GLU A 73 -3.59 -8.44 22.69
N GLN A 74 -3.98 -9.60 22.16
CA GLN A 74 -3.37 -10.20 20.98
C GLN A 74 -3.47 -9.26 19.75
N ILE A 75 -4.62 -8.61 19.58
CA ILE A 75 -4.82 -7.62 18.51
C ILE A 75 -3.89 -6.42 18.71
N ASN A 76 -3.73 -5.92 19.94
CA ASN A 76 -2.82 -4.81 20.23
C ASN A 76 -1.36 -5.19 19.94
N ILE A 77 -0.93 -6.40 20.33
CA ILE A 77 0.41 -6.94 20.03
C ILE A 77 0.62 -7.12 18.52
N PHE A 78 -0.41 -7.53 17.80
CA PHE A 78 -0.34 -7.64 16.34
C PHE A 78 -0.14 -6.25 15.70
N LEU A 79 -0.97 -5.28 16.08
CA LEU A 79 -0.93 -3.93 15.49
C LEU A 79 0.32 -3.14 15.87
N SER A 80 0.94 -3.39 17.04
CA SER A 80 2.16 -2.70 17.47
C SER A 80 3.37 -2.95 16.58
N LYS A 81 3.33 -4.00 15.74
CA LYS A 81 4.39 -4.33 14.78
C LYS A 81 4.42 -3.38 13.58
N TYR A 82 3.30 -2.69 13.30
CA TYR A 82 3.14 -1.87 12.10
C TYR A 82 3.25 -0.38 12.42
N THR A 83 3.84 0.37 11.49
CA THR A 83 3.73 1.84 11.46
C THR A 83 2.43 2.17 10.74
N LEU A 84 1.52 2.89 11.39
CA LEU A 84 0.17 3.18 10.88
C LEU A 84 -0.15 4.67 11.06
N SER A 85 -1.02 5.22 10.23
CA SER A 85 -1.49 6.62 10.30
C SER A 85 -3.01 6.71 10.26
N THR A 86 -3.59 7.66 10.99
CA THR A 86 -5.02 8.02 10.84
C THR A 86 -5.23 9.31 10.02
N ASN A 87 -4.15 9.92 9.53
CA ASN A 87 -4.19 11.18 8.78
C ASN A 87 -3.27 11.17 7.57
N SER A 88 -2.78 9.98 7.16
CA SER A 88 -1.79 9.77 6.10
C SER A 88 -0.49 10.58 6.18
N LYS A 89 -0.18 11.20 7.34
CA LYS A 89 0.95 12.13 7.50
C LYS A 89 1.86 11.78 8.67
N TYR A 90 1.28 11.40 9.80
CA TYR A 90 2.02 11.13 11.04
C TYR A 90 1.70 9.75 11.59
N PRO A 91 2.69 9.04 12.19
CA PRO A 91 2.46 7.74 12.79
C PRO A 91 1.57 7.86 14.04
N ILE A 92 0.70 6.87 14.24
CA ILE A 92 -0.12 6.72 15.44
C ILE A 92 0.76 6.24 16.58
N LEU A 93 0.90 7.04 17.64
CA LEU A 93 1.67 6.66 18.82
C LEU A 93 0.95 5.64 19.72
N GLN A 94 -0.38 5.59 19.70
CA GLN A 94 -1.18 4.85 20.67
C GLN A 94 -2.36 4.12 20.03
N ILE A 95 -2.07 3.19 19.11
CA ILE A 95 -3.09 2.39 18.41
C ILE A 95 -4.01 1.63 19.39
N LYS A 96 -3.48 1.23 20.55
CA LYS A 96 -4.23 0.54 21.62
C LYS A 96 -5.43 1.32 22.15
N ARG A 97 -5.39 2.66 22.11
CA ARG A 97 -6.48 3.54 22.59
C ARG A 97 -7.64 3.69 21.58
N LYS A 98 -7.50 3.17 20.36
CA LYS A 98 -8.59 3.17 19.39
C LYS A 98 -9.63 2.10 19.74
N SER A 99 -10.87 2.30 19.26
CA SER A 99 -11.98 1.38 19.54
C SER A 99 -11.66 -0.05 19.08
N LEU A 100 -12.18 -1.03 19.82
CA LEU A 100 -11.97 -2.45 19.50
C LEU A 100 -12.45 -2.79 18.09
N ASN A 101 -13.60 -2.27 17.65
CA ASN A 101 -14.10 -2.50 16.29
C ASN A 101 -13.14 -1.97 15.21
N LEU A 102 -12.54 -0.80 15.39
CA LEU A 102 -11.53 -0.28 14.46
C LEU A 102 -10.32 -1.23 14.40
N LYS A 103 -9.83 -1.66 15.57
CA LYS A 103 -8.69 -2.57 15.66
C LYS A 103 -8.97 -3.93 15.04
N ILE A 104 -10.17 -4.48 15.22
CA ILE A 104 -10.61 -5.73 14.60
C ILE A 104 -10.62 -5.59 13.07
N LEU A 105 -11.26 -4.53 12.55
CA LEU A 105 -11.34 -4.29 11.12
C LEU A 105 -9.96 -4.06 10.50
N LEU A 106 -9.12 -3.24 11.14
CA LEU A 106 -7.77 -2.95 10.67
C LEU A 106 -6.91 -4.21 10.63
N SER A 107 -6.86 -4.99 11.71
CA SER A 107 -6.07 -6.22 11.76
C SER A 107 -6.51 -7.22 10.69
N ALA A 108 -7.82 -7.40 10.50
CA ALA A 108 -8.33 -8.29 9.47
C ALA A 108 -8.00 -7.76 8.06
N SER A 109 -8.04 -6.44 7.86
CA SER A 109 -7.70 -5.79 6.59
C SER A 109 -6.23 -5.98 6.22
N ILE A 110 -5.33 -5.83 7.20
CA ILE A 110 -3.89 -6.07 7.03
C ILE A 110 -3.64 -7.52 6.60
N LEU A 111 -4.30 -8.48 7.26
CA LEU A 111 -4.12 -9.91 6.97
C LEU A 111 -4.68 -10.31 5.59
N ILE A 112 -5.92 -9.92 5.27
CA ILE A 112 -6.58 -10.38 4.04
C ILE A 112 -6.01 -9.74 2.77
N SER A 113 -5.53 -8.49 2.86
CA SER A 113 -4.92 -7.79 1.73
C SER A 113 -3.41 -8.03 1.64
N LYS A 114 -2.82 -8.78 2.59
CA LYS A 114 -1.36 -8.91 2.76
C LYS A 114 -0.68 -7.54 2.73
N ASN A 115 -1.16 -6.64 3.58
CA ASN A 115 -0.72 -5.24 3.63
C ASN A 115 0.57 -5.11 4.46
N TYR A 116 1.64 -4.64 3.84
CA TYR A 116 2.93 -4.38 4.51
C TYR A 116 2.98 -3.05 5.27
N CYS A 117 1.95 -2.21 5.13
CA CYS A 117 1.73 -0.93 5.80
C CYS A 117 2.79 0.14 5.49
N ASP A 118 4.03 -0.04 5.93
CA ASP A 118 5.10 0.96 5.85
C ASP A 118 6.11 0.59 4.76
N ILE A 119 6.14 1.35 3.67
CA ILE A 119 7.03 1.09 2.53
C ILE A 119 8.51 1.11 2.93
N LYS A 120 8.88 1.87 3.98
CA LYS A 120 10.26 1.92 4.50
C LYS A 120 10.69 0.59 5.11
N LYS A 121 9.73 -0.24 5.55
CA LYS A 121 9.96 -1.57 6.11
C LYS A 121 9.89 -2.68 5.07
N VAL A 122 9.49 -2.38 3.83
CA VAL A 122 9.47 -3.36 2.74
C VAL A 122 10.89 -3.53 2.18
N ASP A 123 11.29 -4.78 1.94
CA ASP A 123 12.54 -5.16 1.29
C ASP A 123 12.31 -5.81 -0.08
N GLY A 124 13.39 -6.12 -0.79
CA GLY A 124 13.32 -6.81 -2.08
C GLY A 124 12.91 -8.29 -1.97
N GLN A 125 13.12 -8.92 -0.82
CA GLN A 125 12.74 -10.31 -0.58
C GLN A 125 11.21 -10.46 -0.56
N ILE A 126 10.47 -9.45 -0.11
CA ILE A 126 9.01 -9.41 -0.21
C ILE A 126 8.54 -9.54 -1.66
N LEU A 127 9.23 -8.92 -2.62
CA LEU A 127 8.89 -9.07 -4.05
C LEU A 127 9.16 -10.50 -4.53
N ASP A 128 10.28 -11.07 -4.11
CA ASP A 128 10.69 -12.44 -4.47
C ASP A 128 9.70 -13.49 -3.91
N GLU A 129 9.38 -13.42 -2.61
CA GLU A 129 8.46 -14.33 -1.93
C GLU A 129 7.06 -14.29 -2.52
N ASN A 130 6.60 -13.09 -2.90
CA ASN A 130 5.30 -12.91 -3.53
C ASN A 130 5.30 -13.18 -5.03
N LYS A 131 6.47 -13.39 -5.65
CA LYS A 131 6.66 -13.61 -7.09
C LYS A 131 6.01 -12.49 -7.91
N ILE A 132 6.33 -11.24 -7.58
CA ILE A 132 5.68 -10.06 -8.18
C ILE A 132 6.09 -9.89 -9.64
N ASP A 133 5.09 -9.82 -10.53
CA ASP A 133 5.29 -9.55 -11.97
C ASP A 133 5.07 -8.06 -12.29
N LEU A 134 4.16 -7.38 -11.57
CA LEU A 134 3.83 -5.98 -11.74
C LEU A 134 3.86 -5.25 -10.38
N LEU A 135 4.65 -4.19 -10.28
CA LEU A 135 4.64 -3.27 -9.14
C LEU A 135 3.98 -1.96 -9.54
N THR A 136 2.88 -1.59 -8.87
CA THR A 136 2.26 -0.26 -9.02
C THR A 136 2.64 0.60 -7.83
N TYR A 137 2.94 1.88 -8.03
CA TYR A 137 3.41 2.77 -6.95
C TYR A 137 2.92 4.21 -7.16
N SER A 138 1.73 4.49 -6.60
CA SER A 138 1.11 5.83 -6.56
C SER A 138 1.58 6.61 -5.32
N PHE A 139 2.87 6.91 -5.27
CA PHE A 139 3.49 7.54 -4.09
C PHE A 139 2.92 8.94 -3.79
N PRO A 140 3.00 9.43 -2.54
CA PRO A 140 2.30 10.65 -2.13
C PRO A 140 2.70 11.87 -2.96
N CYS A 141 1.73 12.63 -3.46
CA CYS A 141 1.95 13.76 -4.38
C CYS A 141 2.04 15.14 -3.69
N GLN A 142 1.99 15.21 -2.35
CA GLN A 142 1.97 16.51 -1.64
C GLN A 142 3.26 17.31 -1.86
N GLY A 143 4.40 16.64 -2.06
CA GLY A 143 5.66 17.29 -2.42
C GLY A 143 5.74 17.79 -3.87
N LEU A 144 4.75 17.47 -4.72
CA LEU A 144 4.74 17.75 -6.16
C LEU A 144 3.58 18.66 -6.61
N SER A 145 2.52 18.73 -5.82
CA SER A 145 1.27 19.39 -6.21
C SER A 145 1.31 20.92 -6.05
N VAL A 146 0.87 21.64 -7.09
CA VAL A 146 0.67 23.11 -7.08
C VAL A 146 -0.31 23.53 -5.97
N ALA A 147 -1.27 22.67 -5.63
CA ALA A 147 -2.27 22.93 -4.60
C ALA A 147 -1.66 23.08 -3.19
N ASN A 148 -0.38 22.75 -3.01
CA ASN A 148 0.31 22.88 -1.72
C ASN A 148 0.86 24.29 -1.45
N MET A 149 0.40 25.31 -2.18
CA MET A 149 0.72 26.74 -2.00
C MET A 149 2.23 27.03 -1.93
N GLY A 150 3.01 26.47 -2.86
CA GLY A 150 4.47 26.70 -2.95
C GLY A 150 5.32 25.95 -1.93
N ARG A 151 4.74 25.00 -1.17
CA ARG A 151 5.48 24.08 -0.29
C ARG A 151 5.88 22.78 -0.97
N ASP A 152 5.84 22.75 -2.30
CA ASP A 152 6.28 21.61 -3.09
C ASP A 152 7.81 21.54 -3.08
N LYS A 153 8.34 20.38 -2.70
CA LYS A 153 9.78 20.13 -2.47
C LYS A 153 10.38 19.11 -3.42
N GLY A 154 9.59 18.59 -4.37
CA GLY A 154 10.03 17.55 -5.29
C GLY A 154 10.11 16.18 -4.63
N ILE A 155 10.78 15.26 -5.31
CA ILE A 155 11.12 13.92 -4.84
C ILE A 155 12.55 13.85 -4.27
N SER A 156 13.44 14.80 -4.56
CA SER A 156 14.83 14.78 -4.08
C SER A 156 14.97 15.23 -2.61
N ALA A 157 14.07 16.08 -2.12
CA ALA A 157 14.12 16.56 -0.74
C ALA A 157 13.70 15.46 0.25
N ILE A 158 14.60 15.06 1.16
CA ILE A 158 14.41 13.96 2.13
C ILE A 158 13.18 14.17 3.03
N ASP A 159 12.83 15.42 3.32
CA ASP A 159 11.68 15.79 4.15
C ASP A 159 10.36 15.92 3.36
N SER A 160 10.40 15.68 2.05
CA SER A 160 9.21 15.60 1.19
C SER A 160 8.52 14.24 1.34
N SER A 161 7.19 14.23 1.45
CA SER A 161 6.43 12.96 1.38
C SER A 161 6.59 12.26 0.03
N SER A 162 6.86 13.02 -1.03
CA SER A 162 7.10 12.50 -2.38
C SER A 162 8.48 11.83 -2.53
N HIS A 163 9.39 12.02 -1.56
CA HIS A 163 10.67 11.31 -1.49
C HIS A 163 10.51 9.80 -1.29
N LEU A 164 9.35 9.34 -0.83
CA LEU A 164 9.07 7.91 -0.65
C LEU A 164 9.17 7.09 -1.94
N VAL A 165 9.18 7.72 -3.13
CA VAL A 165 9.46 7.02 -4.38
C VAL A 165 10.86 6.37 -4.41
N TRP A 166 11.83 6.91 -3.66
CA TRP A 166 13.17 6.32 -3.56
C TRP A 166 13.18 5.02 -2.75
N GLU A 167 12.17 4.77 -1.92
CA GLU A 167 11.98 3.47 -1.28
C GLU A 167 11.67 2.39 -2.32
N ILE A 168 10.97 2.73 -3.41
CA ILE A 168 10.74 1.81 -4.54
C ILE A 168 12.08 1.46 -5.21
N SER A 169 12.95 2.46 -5.45
CA SER A 169 14.31 2.22 -5.97
C SER A 169 15.12 1.32 -5.05
N ARG A 170 15.07 1.56 -3.72
CA ARG A 170 15.73 0.71 -2.70
C ARG A 170 15.25 -0.74 -2.77
N ILE A 171 13.94 -0.96 -2.88
CA ILE A 171 13.33 -2.30 -2.96
C ILE A 171 13.78 -3.00 -4.25
N LEU A 172 13.69 -2.33 -5.41
CA LEU A 172 14.04 -2.88 -6.71
C LEU A 172 15.53 -3.20 -6.87
N LYS A 173 16.42 -2.50 -6.15
CA LYS A 173 17.85 -2.82 -6.10
C LYS A 173 18.17 -4.05 -5.26
N LYS A 174 17.30 -4.40 -4.30
CA LYS A 174 17.52 -5.48 -3.34
C LYS A 174 16.76 -6.77 -3.66
N THR A 175 15.89 -6.78 -4.67
CA THR A 175 15.18 -7.99 -5.11
C THR A 175 16.05 -8.79 -6.07
N ASN A 176 15.99 -10.12 -5.96
CA ASN A 176 16.67 -11.01 -6.90
C ASN A 176 15.89 -11.14 -8.22
N ASN A 177 14.56 -11.04 -8.16
CA ASN A 177 13.66 -11.20 -9.30
C ASN A 177 12.86 -9.90 -9.49
N LYS A 178 13.39 -9.00 -10.33
CA LYS A 178 12.72 -7.75 -10.65
C LYS A 178 11.35 -8.01 -11.28
N PRO A 179 10.30 -7.24 -10.88
CA PRO A 179 9.03 -7.23 -11.59
C PRO A 179 9.25 -6.91 -13.07
N LYS A 180 8.48 -7.56 -13.94
CA LYS A 180 8.54 -7.32 -15.39
C LYS A 180 7.99 -5.95 -15.77
N TYR A 181 7.08 -5.44 -14.96
CA TYR A 181 6.37 -4.20 -15.21
C TYR A 181 6.39 -3.32 -13.96
N LEU A 182 6.57 -2.03 -14.19
CA LEU A 182 6.45 -0.97 -13.20
C LEU A 182 5.36 0.00 -13.69
N LEU A 183 4.42 0.36 -12.83
CA LEU A 183 3.39 1.35 -13.14
C LEU A 183 3.43 2.49 -12.13
N LEU A 184 3.94 3.63 -12.55
CA LEU A 184 3.98 4.88 -11.80
C LEU A 184 2.72 5.69 -12.11
N GLU A 185 2.05 6.19 -11.06
CA GLU A 185 1.05 7.26 -11.21
C GLU A 185 1.41 8.41 -10.27
N ASN A 186 1.33 9.63 -10.79
CA ASN A 186 1.48 10.85 -10.01
C ASN A 186 0.92 12.07 -10.77
N VAL A 187 0.99 13.25 -10.14
CA VAL A 187 0.56 14.51 -10.74
C VAL A 187 1.51 14.96 -11.86
N LYS A 188 0.97 15.72 -12.83
CA LYS A 188 1.68 16.23 -14.03
C LYS A 188 2.99 16.98 -13.69
N ASN A 189 3.07 17.61 -12.52
CA ASN A 189 4.25 18.36 -12.11
C ASN A 189 5.52 17.51 -11.97
N LEU A 190 5.39 16.19 -11.73
CA LEU A 190 6.52 15.28 -11.67
C LEU A 190 7.36 15.34 -12.96
N VAL A 191 6.70 15.35 -14.12
CA VAL A 191 7.36 15.38 -15.44
C VAL A 191 7.49 16.80 -16.03
N ASN A 192 7.03 17.81 -15.30
CA ASN A 192 7.14 19.21 -15.67
C ASN A 192 8.14 19.93 -14.75
N LYS A 193 7.67 20.56 -13.67
CA LYS A 193 8.50 21.31 -12.71
C LYS A 193 9.66 20.47 -12.16
N TYR A 194 9.41 19.18 -11.90
CA TYR A 194 10.37 18.25 -11.30
C TYR A 194 10.97 17.26 -12.29
N LYS A 195 10.94 17.59 -13.59
CA LYS A 195 11.38 16.68 -14.67
C LYS A 195 12.78 16.11 -14.47
N LEU A 196 13.75 16.94 -14.07
CA LEU A 196 15.12 16.49 -13.84
C LEU A 196 15.23 15.48 -12.69
N GLU A 197 14.40 15.64 -11.65
CA GLU A 197 14.37 14.68 -10.55
C GLU A 197 13.73 13.37 -11.01
N TYR A 198 12.66 13.44 -11.81
CA TYR A 198 12.04 12.27 -12.42
C TYR A 198 12.98 11.51 -13.36
N GLU A 199 13.78 12.20 -14.18
CA GLU A 199 14.78 11.57 -15.07
C GLU A 199 15.94 10.93 -14.29
N SER A 200 16.24 11.42 -13.10
CA SER A 200 17.25 10.85 -12.20
C SER A 200 16.75 9.58 -11.49
N TRP A 201 15.45 9.51 -11.22
CA TRP A 201 14.79 8.38 -10.59
C TRP A 201 14.66 7.18 -11.53
#